data_AF-I1YIC0-F1
#
_entry.id   AF-I1YIC0-F1
#
_cell.length_a   1.000
_cell.length_b   1.000
_cell.length_c   1.000
_cell.angle_alpha   90.00
_cell.angle_beta   90.00
_cell.angle_gamma   90.00
#
_symmetry.space_group_name_H-M   'P 1'
#
loop_
_entity.id
_entity.type
_entity.pdbx_description
1 polymer ?
#
loop_
_entity_poly.entity_id
_entity_poly.type
_entity_poly.pdbx_seq_one_letter_code
_entity_poly.pdbx_strand_id
1 'polypeptide(L)' 'MIPLSDRAIFNMEKRGDFPRRIVLTSRNVAWDLAEVEKWIESRKESEDQPIRPGIPINVSR' A
#
# COMPACT_ATOMS: atom_id res chain seq x y z
N MET A 1 9.06 -4.55 -4.11
CA MET A 1 8.53 -3.42 -4.91
C MET A 1 7.06 -3.27 -4.57
N ILE A 2 6.62 -2.07 -4.15
CA ILE A 2 5.21 -1.81 -3.82
C ILE A 2 4.46 -1.52 -5.12
N PRO A 3 3.42 -2.29 -5.51
CA PRO A 3 2.75 -2.14 -6.80
C PRO A 3 1.72 -1.00 -6.77
N LEU A 4 2.14 0.21 -6.39
CA LEU A 4 1.32 1.43 -6.38
C LEU A 4 1.93 2.47 -7.30
N SER A 5 1.10 3.30 -7.92
CA SER A 5 1.58 4.44 -8.69
C SER A 5 2.09 5.53 -7.73
N ASP A 6 3.07 6.32 -8.19
CA ASP A 6 3.63 7.44 -7.40
C ASP A 6 2.55 8.41 -6.89
N ARG A 7 1.50 8.62 -7.71
CA ARG A 7 0.37 9.46 -7.33
C ARG A 7 -0.49 8.84 -6.24
N ALA A 8 -0.70 7.53 -6.27
CA ALA A 8 -1.40 6.81 -5.21
C ALA A 8 -0.59 6.89 -3.90
N ILE A 9 0.72 6.66 -3.96
CA ILE A 9 1.63 6.79 -2.83
C ILE A 9 1.55 8.20 -2.23
N PHE A 10 1.67 9.25 -3.04
CA PHE A 10 1.57 10.64 -2.57
C PHE A 10 0.23 10.96 -1.90
N ASN A 11 -0.87 10.50 -2.49
CA ASN A 11 -2.20 10.72 -1.91
C ASN A 11 -2.36 10.00 -0.56
N MET A 12 -1.82 8.78 -0.45
CA MET A 12 -1.86 8.02 0.80
C MET A 12 -0.92 8.61 1.86
N GLU A 13 0.27 9.07 1.48
CA GLU A 13 1.16 9.85 2.36
C GLU A 13 0.44 11.08 2.91
N LYS A 14 -0.28 11.82 2.06
CA LYS A 14 -1.07 13.00 2.48
C LYS A 14 -2.19 12.65 3.45
N ARG A 15 -2.84 11.50 3.26
CA ARG A 15 -3.90 11.01 4.15
C ARG A 15 -3.36 10.43 5.46
N GLY A 16 -2.06 10.11 5.53
CA GLY A 16 -1.44 9.40 6.65
C GLY A 16 -1.64 7.88 6.59
N ASP A 17 -2.17 7.38 5.48
CA ASP A 17 -2.47 5.95 5.26
C ASP A 17 -1.24 5.18 4.72
N PHE A 18 -0.09 5.85 4.55
CA PHE A 18 1.15 5.26 4.08
C PHE A 18 2.37 5.84 4.82
N PRO A 19 3.41 5.03 5.08
CA PRO A 19 4.65 5.48 5.70
C PRO A 19 5.26 6.69 4.98
N ARG A 20 5.83 7.62 5.75
CA ARG A 20 6.45 8.82 5.18
C ARG A 20 7.77 8.48 4.53
N ARG A 21 8.02 9.07 3.36
CA ARG A 21 9.30 8.94 2.68
C ARG A 21 10.47 9.53 3.48
N ILE A 22 11.60 8.82 3.46
CA ILE A 22 12.90 9.26 3.96
C ILE A 22 13.80 9.52 2.74
N VAL A 23 14.22 10.77 2.55
CA VAL A 23 15.11 11.13 1.45
C VAL A 23 16.54 10.79 1.83
N LEU A 24 17.12 9.75 1.20
CA LEU A 24 18.51 9.35 1.43
C LEU A 24 19.47 10.16 0.54
N THR A 25 19.08 10.40 -0.72
CA THR A 25 19.82 11.23 -1.67
C THR A 25 18.85 11.97 -2.59
N SER A 26 19.35 12.85 -3.46
CA SER A 26 18.52 13.59 -4.43
C SER A 26 17.66 12.70 -5.35
N ARG A 27 18.02 11.42 -5.54
CA ARG A 27 17.28 10.47 -6.39
C ARG A 27 16.83 9.21 -5.66
N ASN A 28 17.24 9.02 -4.41
CA ASN A 28 16.95 7.81 -3.65
C ASN A 28 16.11 8.15 -2.42
N VAL A 29 15.01 7.43 -2.29
CA VAL A 29 14.02 7.59 -1.26
C VAL A 29 13.76 6.21 -0.68
N ALA A 30 13.72 6.12 0.65
CA ALA A 30 13.44 4.90 1.38
C ALA A 30 12.27 5.09 2.33
N TRP A 31 11.79 3.99 2.88
CA TRP A 31 10.80 3.96 3.95
C TRP A 31 11.34 3.12 5.09
N ASP A 32 10.88 3.40 6.30
CA ASP A 32 11.18 2.56 7.45
C ASP A 32 10.53 1.18 7.29
N LEU A 33 11.29 0.12 7.54
CA LEU A 33 10.83 -1.26 7.35
C LEU A 33 9.67 -1.59 8.28
N ALA A 34 9.75 -1.20 9.56
CA ALA A 34 8.73 -1.53 10.56
C ALA A 34 7.41 -0.80 10.27
N GLU A 35 7.48 0.43 9.78
CA GLU A 35 6.28 1.17 9.35
C GLU A 35 5.61 0.51 8.13
N VAL A 36 6.40 0.06 7.15
CA VAL A 36 5.88 -0.64 5.96
C VAL A 36 5.28 -1.99 6.33
N GLU A 37 5.92 -2.76 7.22
CA GLU A 37 5.37 -4.04 7.70
C GLU A 37 4.04 -3.85 8.43
N LYS A 38 3.96 -2.86 9.34
CA LYS A 38 2.72 -2.53 10.05
C LYS A 38 1.61 -2.09 9.09
N TRP A 39 1.95 -1.32 8.06
CA TRP A 39 1.00 -0.92 7.02
C TRP A 39 0.48 -2.12 6.21
N ILE A 40 1.36 -3.05 5.83
CA ILE A 40 0.97 -4.28 5.14
C ILE A 40 0.02 -5.11 6.01
N GLU A 41 0.30 -5.23 7.30
CA GLU A 41 -0.54 -6.02 8.20
C GLU A 41 -1.93 -5.38 8.38
N SER A 42 -1.98 -4.07 8.60
CA SER A 42 -3.26 -3.32 8.66
C SER A 42 -4.08 -3.46 7.36
N ARG A 43 -3.40 -3.55 6.21
CA ARG A 43 -4.01 -3.80 4.90
C ARG A 43 -4.48 -5.24 4.69
N LYS A 44 -3.92 -6.23 5.39
CA LYS A 44 -4.42 -7.61 5.37
C LYS A 44 -5.65 -7.77 6.26
N GLU A 45 -5.66 -7.10 7.42
CA GLU A 45 -6.78 -7.09 8.35
C GLU A 45 -7.98 -6.32 7.80
N SER A 46 -7.71 -5.22 7.10
CA SER A 46 -8.73 -4.55 6.28
C SER A 46 -9.00 -5.47 5.10
N GLU A 47 -10.16 -6.13 5.03
CA GLU A 47 -10.58 -7.02 3.92
C GLU A 47 -10.78 -6.29 2.57
N ASP A 48 -9.92 -5.32 2.26
CA ASP A 48 -9.81 -4.66 0.97
C ASP A 48 -9.08 -5.61 0.01
N GLN A 49 -9.62 -6.83 -0.14
CA GLN A 49 -9.20 -7.75 -1.19
C GLN A 49 -9.56 -7.07 -2.51
N PRO A 50 -8.57 -6.62 -3.30
CA PRO A 50 -8.88 -6.07 -4.59
C PRO A 50 -9.58 -7.17 -5.38
N ILE A 51 -10.80 -6.88 -5.84
CA ILE A 51 -11.56 -7.75 -6.74
C ILE A 51 -10.64 -7.99 -7.93
N ARG A 52 -10.01 -9.16 -7.97
CA ARG A 52 -9.10 -9.51 -9.07
C ARG A 52 -10.00 -9.71 -10.28
N PRO A 53 -9.84 -8.92 -11.36
CA PRO A 53 -10.60 -9.17 -12.58
C PRO A 53 -10.24 -10.57 -13.09
N GLY A 54 -11.20 -11.50 -13.08
CA GLY A 54 -11.02 -12.87 -13.55
C GLY A 54 -11.26 -13.99 -12.52
N ILE A 55 -11.53 -13.69 -11.24
CA ILE A 55 -12.04 -14.71 -10.32
C ILE A 55 -13.57 -14.69 -10.40
N PRO A 56 -14.24 -15.77 -10.87
CA PRO A 56 -15.69 -15.86 -10.73
C PRO A 56 -15.99 -15.95 -9.23
N ILE A 57 -16.55 -14.87 -8.68
CA ILE A 57 -17.17 -14.91 -7.36
C ILE A 57 -18.32 -15.91 -7.45
N ASN A 58 -18.11 -17.13 -6.94
CA ASN A 58 -19.22 -18.05 -6.77
C ASN A 58 -20.07 -17.52 -5.62
N VAL A 59 -20.99 -16.62 -5.94
CA VAL A 59 -22.04 -16.16 -5.03
C VAL A 59 -23.03 -17.32 -4.93
N SER A 60 -22.74 -18.27 -4.05
CA SER A 60 -23.76 -19.21 -3.57
C SER A 60 -24.57 -18.52 -2.49
N ARG A 61 -25.69 -17.91 -2.87
CA ARG A 61 -26.90 -17.84 -2.03
C ARG A 61 -28.15 -17.61 -2.87
#